data_AF-A0A376TKY8-F1
#
_entry.id   AF-A0A376TKY8-F1
#
_cell.length_a   1.000
_cell.length_b   1.000
_cell.length_c   1.000
_cell.angle_alpha   90.00
_cell.angle_beta   90.00
_cell.angle_gamma   90.00
#
_symmetry.space_group_name_H-M   'P 1'
#
loop_
_entity.id
_entity.type
_entity.pdbx_description
1 polymer ?
#
loop_
_entity_poly.entity_id
_entity_poly.type
_entity_poly.pdbx_seq_one_letter_code
_entity_poly.pdbx_strand_id
1 'polypeptide(L)'
;MLAFLPFEKAFYDKYNVPCRFIGHTMADAMPLDPDKNAARDVLGIPHDAHCLALLPGSRGAEVEMLSADFLKTAQLLRQTYPDLEIVVPLVNAKRREQFERIKAEVAPDLSVHLLDGMGREAMVASDAALLASGTAALECMLAKCPMVVGYRMKPFTFWLAKRLVKTDYVSLPNLLAGRELVKELLAGRV
;
A
#
# COMPACT_ATOMS: atom_id res chain seq x y z
N MET A 1 14.82 25.03 -2.98
CA MET A 1 14.44 23.60 -2.86
C MET A 1 13.16 23.33 -3.65
N LEU A 2 12.98 22.13 -4.20
CA LEU A 2 11.73 21.72 -4.85
C LEU A 2 11.00 20.75 -3.94
N ALA A 3 9.69 20.94 -3.78
CA ALA A 3 8.80 20.08 -3.00
C ALA A 3 7.73 19.47 -3.91
N PHE A 4 7.45 18.19 -3.71
CA PHE A 4 6.46 17.46 -4.50
C PHE A 4 5.09 17.44 -3.82
N LEU A 5 5.04 17.67 -2.50
CA LEU A 5 3.82 17.64 -1.71
C LEU A 5 3.61 18.98 -0.96
N PRO A 6 2.36 19.46 -0.83
CA PRO A 6 2.08 20.75 -0.19
C PRO A 6 2.62 20.86 1.25
N PHE A 7 2.54 19.77 2.03
CA PHE A 7 3.02 19.76 3.42
C PHE A 7 4.55 19.86 3.53
N GLU A 8 5.30 19.41 2.52
CA GLU A 8 6.75 19.56 2.48
C GLU A 8 7.10 21.05 2.36
N LYS A 9 6.47 21.76 1.40
CA LYS A 9 6.62 23.20 1.28
C LYS A 9 6.27 23.92 2.60
N ALA A 10 5.12 23.59 3.20
CA ALA A 10 4.70 24.17 4.47
C ALA A 10 5.70 23.90 5.61
N PHE A 11 6.44 22.79 5.59
CA PHE A 11 7.52 22.53 6.53
C PHE A 11 8.72 23.47 6.31
N TYR A 12 9.21 23.63 5.08
CA TYR A 12 10.35 24.50 4.78
C TYR A 12 10.05 25.98 4.97
N ASP A 13 8.80 26.39 4.72
CA ASP A 13 8.34 27.75 4.96
C ASP A 13 8.48 28.14 6.45
N LYS A 14 8.34 27.19 7.40
CA LYS A 14 8.56 27.43 8.85
C LYS A 14 10.00 27.80 9.21
N TYR A 15 10.96 27.41 8.36
CA TYR A 15 12.38 27.66 8.57
C TYR A 15 12.92 28.74 7.61
N ASN A 16 12.04 29.47 6.93
CA ASN A 16 12.39 30.49 5.93
C ASN A 16 13.31 29.96 4.82
N VAL A 17 13.21 28.67 4.48
CA VAL A 17 14.01 28.06 3.40
C VAL A 17 13.25 28.22 2.09
N PRO A 18 13.82 28.88 1.06
CA PRO A 18 13.16 29.04 -0.24
C PRO A 18 12.76 27.70 -0.86
N CYS A 19 11.46 27.44 -0.92
CA CYS A 19 10.89 26.17 -1.37
C CYS A 19 9.73 26.40 -2.36
N ARG A 20 9.80 25.75 -3.53
CA ARG A 20 8.75 25.77 -4.56
C ARG A 20 8.05 24.42 -4.59
N PHE A 21 6.74 24.43 -4.35
CA PHE A 21 5.87 23.27 -4.60
C PHE A 21 5.61 23.16 -6.10
N ILE A 22 5.88 21.99 -6.69
CA ILE A 22 5.82 21.77 -8.14
C ILE A 22 4.82 20.68 -8.55
N GLY A 23 4.07 20.11 -7.60
CA GLY A 23 3.24 18.93 -7.86
C GLY A 23 4.07 17.64 -7.86
N HIS A 24 3.41 16.49 -7.95
CA HIS A 24 4.06 15.18 -7.90
C HIS A 24 3.99 14.51 -9.27
N THR A 25 5.13 14.15 -9.86
CA THR A 25 5.20 13.60 -11.24
C THR A 25 4.37 12.34 -11.46
N MET A 26 4.20 11.53 -10.41
CA MET A 26 3.30 10.36 -10.45
C MET A 26 1.83 10.74 -10.68
N ALA A 27 1.39 11.89 -10.16
CA ALA A 27 0.04 12.40 -10.40
C ALA A 27 -0.13 12.89 -11.84
N ASP A 28 0.93 13.42 -12.46
CA ASP A 28 0.92 13.80 -13.89
C ASP A 28 0.84 12.56 -14.81
N ALA A 29 1.44 11.45 -14.38
CA ALA A 29 1.53 10.21 -15.17
C ALA A 29 0.32 9.28 -15.03
N MET A 30 -0.61 9.56 -14.10
CA MET A 30 -1.79 8.73 -13.85
C MET A 30 -3.06 9.50 -14.18
N PRO A 31 -4.00 8.92 -14.96
CA PRO A 31 -5.25 9.58 -15.28
C PRO A 31 -6.09 9.80 -14.02
N LEU A 32 -6.94 10.84 -14.03
CA LEU A 32 -7.87 11.09 -12.93
C LEU A 32 -8.85 9.93 -12.76
N ASP A 33 -9.33 9.38 -13.88
CA ASP A 33 -10.26 8.26 -13.94
C ASP A 33 -9.56 7.05 -14.60
N PRO A 34 -8.87 6.20 -13.82
CA PRO A 34 -8.23 5.00 -14.35
C PRO A 34 -9.27 3.94 -14.72
N ASP A 35 -9.01 3.21 -15.81
CA ASP A 35 -9.90 2.15 -16.29
C ASP A 35 -9.62 0.83 -15.55
N LYS A 36 -10.52 0.49 -14.62
CA LYS A 36 -10.46 -0.75 -13.85
C LYS A 36 -10.56 -1.99 -14.74
N ASN A 37 -11.43 -1.98 -15.75
CA ASN A 37 -11.66 -3.15 -16.60
C ASN A 37 -10.45 -3.41 -17.50
N ALA A 38 -9.85 -2.37 -18.08
CA ALA A 38 -8.62 -2.52 -18.85
C ALA A 38 -7.47 -3.10 -18.01
N ALA A 39 -7.32 -2.68 -16.74
CA ALA A 39 -6.32 -3.26 -15.85
C ALA A 39 -6.63 -4.73 -15.49
N ARG A 40 -7.91 -5.08 -15.33
CA ARG A 40 -8.35 -6.47 -15.14
C ARG A 40 -8.06 -7.34 -16.36
N ASP A 41 -8.28 -6.83 -17.57
CA ASP A 41 -7.95 -7.54 -18.81
C ASP A 41 -6.45 -7.85 -18.92
N VAL A 42 -5.61 -6.87 -18.58
CA VAL A 42 -4.14 -7.03 -18.56
C VAL A 42 -3.70 -8.11 -17.58
N LEU A 43 -4.35 -8.18 -16.41
CA LEU A 43 -4.00 -9.12 -15.34
C LEU A 43 -4.75 -10.45 -15.41
N GLY A 44 -5.71 -10.60 -16.33
CA GLY A 44 -6.55 -11.79 -16.43
C GLY A 44 -7.53 -11.97 -15.27
N ILE A 45 -8.00 -10.88 -14.67
CA ILE A 45 -8.93 -10.89 -13.53
C ILE A 45 -10.37 -10.78 -14.04
N PRO A 46 -11.30 -11.66 -13.65
CA PRO A 46 -12.71 -11.56 -14.04
C PRO A 46 -13.34 -10.22 -13.61
N HIS A 47 -14.20 -9.64 -14.45
CA HIS A 47 -14.84 -8.34 -14.16
C HIS A 47 -15.92 -8.41 -13.07
N ASP A 48 -16.50 -9.59 -12.86
CA ASP A 48 -17.57 -9.86 -11.89
C ASP A 48 -17.05 -10.31 -10.52
N ALA A 49 -15.77 -10.70 -10.43
CA ALA A 49 -15.14 -11.08 -9.17
C ALA A 49 -14.78 -9.85 -8.31
N HIS A 50 -14.85 -10.02 -6.99
CA HIS A 50 -14.22 -9.07 -6.07
C HIS A 50 -12.70 -9.28 -6.15
N CYS A 51 -11.91 -8.22 -6.12
CA CYS A 51 -10.45 -8.30 -6.22
C CYS A 51 -9.75 -7.50 -5.11
N LEU A 52 -8.82 -8.14 -4.40
CA LEU A 52 -8.00 -7.57 -3.34
C LEU A 52 -6.53 -7.54 -3.76
N ALA A 53 -5.91 -6.36 -3.71
CA ALA A 53 -4.46 -6.23 -3.86
C ALA A 53 -3.75 -6.34 -2.51
N LEU A 54 -2.76 -7.22 -2.40
CA LEU A 54 -1.87 -7.33 -1.25
C LEU A 54 -0.49 -6.79 -1.61
N LEU A 55 -0.08 -5.68 -0.99
CA LEU A 55 1.22 -5.05 -1.21
C LEU A 55 2.08 -5.19 0.07
N PRO A 56 2.74 -6.34 0.29
CA PRO A 56 3.44 -6.66 1.54
C PRO A 56 4.70 -5.80 1.80
N GLY A 57 5.09 -4.98 0.82
CA GLY A 57 6.18 -4.02 0.93
C GLY A 57 7.30 -4.26 -0.09
N SER A 58 8.15 -3.25 -0.26
CA SER A 58 9.30 -3.33 -1.16
C SER A 58 10.58 -3.74 -0.42
N ARG A 59 10.60 -3.55 0.90
CA ARG A 59 11.75 -3.86 1.76
C ARG A 59 11.59 -5.24 2.36
N GLY A 60 12.70 -5.97 2.50
CA GLY A 60 12.67 -7.34 3.06
C GLY A 60 12.08 -7.39 4.48
N ALA A 61 12.34 -6.37 5.31
CA ALA A 61 11.75 -6.30 6.64
C ALA A 61 10.22 -6.13 6.62
N GLU A 62 9.69 -5.35 5.67
CA GLU A 62 8.23 -5.17 5.52
C GLU A 62 7.58 -6.50 5.13
N VAL A 63 8.13 -7.17 4.11
CA VAL A 63 7.65 -8.48 3.65
C VAL A 63 7.70 -9.52 4.77
N GLU A 64 8.80 -9.60 5.53
CA GLU A 64 8.92 -10.53 6.66
C GLU A 64 7.91 -10.27 7.77
N MET A 65 7.61 -8.99 8.03
CA MET A 65 6.73 -8.62 9.13
C MET A 65 5.25 -8.71 8.76
N LEU A 66 4.88 -8.44 7.51
CA LEU A 66 3.47 -8.20 7.16
C LEU A 66 2.85 -9.32 6.32
N SER A 67 3.64 -10.09 5.58
CA SER A 67 3.09 -11.09 4.64
C SER A 67 2.20 -12.12 5.33
N ALA A 68 2.62 -12.62 6.50
CA ALA A 68 1.83 -13.59 7.25
C ALA A 68 0.46 -13.03 7.69
N ASP A 69 0.42 -11.79 8.18
CA ASP A 69 -0.82 -11.15 8.61
C ASP A 69 -1.71 -10.78 7.42
N PHE A 70 -1.11 -10.37 6.29
CA PHE A 70 -1.84 -10.08 5.05
C PHE A 70 -2.47 -11.34 4.45
N LEU A 71 -1.74 -12.45 4.44
CA LEU A 71 -2.26 -13.76 4.01
C LEU A 71 -3.42 -14.22 4.89
N LYS A 72 -3.28 -14.12 6.22
CA LYS A 72 -4.37 -14.44 7.17
C LYS A 72 -5.58 -13.53 6.96
N THR A 73 -5.35 -12.26 6.68
CA THR A 73 -6.43 -11.31 6.36
C THR A 73 -7.19 -11.75 5.11
N ALA A 74 -6.48 -12.15 4.06
CA ALA A 74 -7.11 -12.65 2.83
C ALA A 74 -7.85 -13.99 3.05
N GLN A 75 -7.33 -14.89 3.88
CA GLN A 75 -8.04 -16.12 4.29
C GLN A 75 -9.36 -15.81 5.00
N LEU A 76 -9.37 -14.82 5.91
CA LEU A 76 -10.59 -14.40 6.60
C LEU A 76 -11.59 -13.77 5.62
N LEU A 77 -11.11 -12.93 4.69
CA LEU A 77 -11.97 -12.31 3.68
C LEU A 77 -12.58 -13.34 2.73
N ARG A 78 -11.86 -14.42 2.39
CA ARG A 78 -12.38 -15.56 1.61
C ARG A 78 -13.56 -16.27 2.28
N GLN A 79 -13.72 -16.17 3.60
CA GLN A 79 -14.91 -16.71 4.28
C GLN A 79 -16.18 -15.92 3.95
N THR A 80 -16.04 -14.63 3.63
CA THR A 80 -17.15 -13.75 3.24
C THR A 80 -17.30 -13.67 1.72
N TYR A 81 -16.18 -13.68 0.99
CA TYR A 81 -16.12 -13.64 -0.48
C TYR A 81 -15.36 -14.88 -0.99
N PRO A 82 -16.02 -16.04 -1.15
CA PRO A 82 -15.37 -17.29 -1.54
C PRO A 82 -14.58 -17.21 -2.84
N ASP A 83 -15.04 -16.40 -3.78
CA ASP A 83 -14.43 -16.20 -5.11
C ASP A 83 -13.52 -14.97 -5.18
N LEU A 84 -13.06 -14.44 -4.03
CA LEU A 84 -12.20 -13.25 -3.98
C LEU A 84 -10.88 -13.47 -4.72
N GLU A 85 -10.67 -12.72 -5.79
CA GLU A 85 -9.38 -12.66 -6.47
C GLU A 85 -8.36 -11.92 -5.61
N ILE A 86 -7.16 -12.49 -5.49
CA ILE A 86 -6.10 -11.93 -4.65
C ILE A 86 -4.88 -11.74 -5.52
N VAL A 87 -4.49 -10.48 -5.76
CA VAL A 87 -3.31 -10.13 -6.55
C VAL A 87 -2.19 -9.63 -5.64
N VAL A 88 -0.97 -10.12 -5.85
CA VAL A 88 0.19 -9.81 -5.01
C VAL A 88 1.35 -9.31 -5.89
N PRO A 89 1.42 -7.99 -6.16
CA PRO A 89 2.55 -7.42 -6.88
C PRO A 89 3.82 -7.38 -6.03
N LEU A 90 4.89 -7.96 -6.56
CA LEU A 90 6.16 -8.15 -5.88
C LEU A 90 7.27 -7.43 -6.65
N VAL A 91 7.96 -6.49 -5.97
CA VAL A 91 8.87 -5.54 -6.64
C VAL A 91 10.11 -6.18 -7.30
N ASN A 92 10.51 -7.38 -6.89
CA ASN A 92 11.59 -8.15 -7.51
C ASN A 92 11.59 -9.62 -7.05
N ALA A 93 12.39 -10.44 -7.73
CA ALA A 93 12.53 -11.87 -7.45
C ALA A 93 12.87 -12.19 -5.98
N LYS A 94 13.77 -11.42 -5.33
CA LYS A 94 14.13 -11.65 -3.92
C LYS A 94 12.95 -11.45 -2.96
N ARG A 95 12.05 -10.50 -3.27
CA ARG A 95 10.84 -10.28 -2.49
C ARG A 95 9.79 -11.33 -2.80
N ARG A 96 9.72 -11.79 -4.05
CA ARG A 96 8.86 -12.91 -4.46
C ARG A 96 9.21 -14.20 -3.74
N GLU A 97 10.47 -14.63 -3.81
CA GLU A 97 10.95 -15.84 -3.12
C GLU A 97 10.67 -15.77 -1.61
N GLN A 98 10.87 -14.60 -1.01
CA GLN A 98 10.58 -14.37 0.41
C GLN A 98 9.07 -14.51 0.72
N PHE A 99 8.21 -13.93 -0.12
CA PHE A 99 6.76 -14.03 0.03
C PHE A 99 6.28 -15.47 -0.17
N GLU A 100 6.77 -16.16 -1.20
CA GLU A 100 6.43 -17.56 -1.49
C GLU A 100 6.81 -18.49 -0.33
N ARG A 101 7.99 -18.29 0.28
CA ARG A 101 8.41 -19.01 1.49
C ARG A 101 7.42 -18.81 2.65
N ILE A 102 7.08 -17.56 2.94
CA ILE A 102 6.14 -17.24 4.03
C ILE A 102 4.74 -17.79 3.72
N LYS A 103 4.31 -17.71 2.46
CA LYS A 103 3.03 -18.27 2.00
C LYS A 103 2.98 -19.79 2.20
N ALA A 104 4.04 -20.51 1.87
CA ALA A 104 4.10 -21.96 2.05
C ALA A 104 3.92 -22.37 3.52
N GLU A 105 4.44 -21.58 4.46
CA GLU A 105 4.30 -21.83 5.90
C GLU A 105 2.93 -21.41 6.46
N VAL A 106 2.35 -20.31 5.97
CA VAL A 106 1.17 -19.67 6.59
C VAL A 106 -0.14 -20.05 5.88
N ALA A 107 -0.12 -20.11 4.55
CA ALA A 107 -1.31 -20.27 3.72
C ALA A 107 -0.96 -21.02 2.41
N PRO A 108 -0.50 -22.28 2.48
CA PRO A 108 -0.06 -23.04 1.31
C PRO A 108 -1.17 -23.18 0.27
N ASP A 109 -2.40 -23.43 0.71
CA ASP A 109 -3.56 -23.70 -0.16
C ASP A 109 -4.30 -22.43 -0.63
N LEU A 110 -3.92 -21.24 -0.15
CA LEU A 110 -4.56 -20.00 -0.58
C LEU A 110 -4.14 -19.69 -2.02
N SER A 111 -5.09 -19.70 -2.96
CA SER A 111 -4.84 -19.29 -4.34
C SER A 111 -4.68 -17.77 -4.42
N VAL A 112 -3.59 -17.32 -5.05
CA VAL A 112 -3.25 -15.91 -5.27
C VAL A 112 -2.51 -15.75 -6.60
N HIS A 113 -2.64 -14.59 -7.24
CA HIS A 113 -1.87 -14.20 -8.42
C HIS A 113 -0.59 -13.49 -7.98
N LEU A 114 0.56 -14.14 -8.14
CA LEU A 114 1.86 -13.52 -7.87
C LEU A 114 2.34 -12.79 -9.12
N LEU A 115 2.49 -11.48 -9.02
CA LEU A 115 2.87 -10.61 -10.14
C LEU A 115 4.30 -10.09 -9.95
N ASP A 116 5.09 -10.08 -11.03
CA ASP A 116 6.41 -9.45 -11.03
C ASP A 116 6.26 -7.95 -11.34
N GLY A 117 6.32 -7.12 -10.31
CA GLY A 117 5.99 -5.71 -10.42
C GLY A 117 4.48 -5.51 -10.58
N MET A 118 4.07 -4.75 -11.60
CA MET A 118 2.66 -4.46 -11.94
C MET A 118 1.80 -3.94 -10.77
N GLY A 119 2.42 -3.22 -9.83
CA GLY A 119 1.72 -2.72 -8.65
C GLY A 119 0.60 -1.76 -9.01
N ARG A 120 0.80 -0.92 -10.03
CA ARG A 120 -0.19 0.05 -10.49
C ARG A 120 -1.40 -0.64 -11.07
N GLU A 121 -1.20 -1.57 -11.99
CA GLU A 121 -2.23 -2.37 -12.64
C GLU A 121 -3.03 -3.14 -11.59
N ALA A 122 -2.36 -3.76 -10.62
CA ALA A 122 -3.01 -4.46 -9.52
C ALA A 122 -3.91 -3.53 -8.70
N MET A 123 -3.41 -2.34 -8.32
CA MET A 123 -4.21 -1.37 -7.57
C MET A 123 -5.40 -0.84 -8.38
N VAL A 124 -5.23 -0.54 -9.67
CA VAL A 124 -6.33 -0.07 -10.54
C VAL A 124 -7.38 -1.17 -10.73
N ALA A 125 -6.97 -2.44 -10.87
CA ALA A 125 -7.86 -3.58 -11.08
C ALA A 125 -8.67 -3.97 -9.83
N SER A 126 -8.13 -3.70 -8.63
CA SER A 126 -8.72 -4.14 -7.36
C SER A 126 -9.86 -3.25 -6.84
N ASP A 127 -10.72 -3.86 -6.04
CA ASP A 127 -11.80 -3.19 -5.31
C ASP A 127 -11.35 -2.64 -3.96
N ALA A 128 -10.30 -3.25 -3.40
CA ALA A 128 -9.57 -2.74 -2.24
C ALA A 128 -8.10 -3.16 -2.27
N ALA A 129 -7.26 -2.45 -1.54
CA ALA A 129 -5.84 -2.76 -1.36
C ALA A 129 -5.42 -2.77 0.12
N LEU A 130 -4.58 -3.74 0.49
CA LEU A 130 -3.92 -3.80 1.80
C LEU A 130 -2.42 -3.57 1.60
N LEU A 131 -1.90 -2.45 2.14
CA LEU A 131 -0.55 -1.97 1.83
C LEU A 131 0.33 -1.86 3.07
N ALA A 132 1.61 -2.20 2.90
CA ALA A 132 2.65 -2.00 3.90
C ALA A 132 3.23 -0.57 3.92
N SER A 133 3.30 0.11 2.78
CA SER A 133 4.15 1.31 2.60
C SER A 133 3.37 2.59 2.37
N GLY A 134 3.82 3.70 2.97
CA GLY A 134 3.25 5.03 2.80
C GLY A 134 3.42 5.61 1.39
N THR A 135 4.46 5.23 0.64
CA THR A 135 4.63 5.66 -0.76
C THR A 135 3.69 4.90 -1.69
N ALA A 136 3.50 3.60 -1.45
CA ALA A 136 2.51 2.81 -2.20
C ALA A 136 1.09 3.31 -1.95
N ALA A 137 0.80 3.86 -0.76
CA ALA A 137 -0.48 4.49 -0.46
C ALA A 137 -0.77 5.72 -1.36
N LEU A 138 0.26 6.49 -1.75
CA LEU A 138 0.07 7.59 -2.71
C LEU A 138 -0.31 7.06 -4.09
N GLU A 139 0.40 6.05 -4.60
CA GLU A 139 0.09 5.46 -5.90
C GLU A 139 -1.30 4.80 -5.90
N CYS A 140 -1.68 4.13 -4.80
CA CYS A 140 -3.00 3.55 -4.61
C CYS A 140 -4.11 4.61 -4.61
N MET A 141 -3.85 5.78 -3.99
CA MET A 141 -4.79 6.91 -3.99
C MET A 141 -4.99 7.44 -5.40
N LEU A 142 -3.91 7.55 -6.18
CA LEU A 142 -3.97 7.95 -7.58
C LEU A 142 -4.73 6.92 -8.43
N ALA A 143 -4.56 5.63 -8.13
CA ALA A 143 -5.27 4.51 -8.74
C ALA A 143 -6.78 4.45 -8.41
N LYS A 144 -7.28 5.34 -7.54
CA LYS A 144 -8.67 5.35 -7.06
C LYS A 144 -9.09 4.05 -6.37
N CYS A 145 -8.13 3.33 -5.79
CA CYS A 145 -8.37 2.10 -5.08
C CYS A 145 -8.55 2.39 -3.58
N PRO A 146 -9.71 2.02 -2.98
CA PRO A 146 -9.88 2.06 -1.53
C PRO A 146 -8.79 1.24 -0.84
N MET A 147 -8.28 1.72 0.29
CA MET A 147 -7.11 1.06 0.88
C MET A 147 -7.10 1.03 2.41
N VAL A 148 -6.38 0.04 2.93
CA VAL A 148 -5.99 -0.08 4.34
C VAL A 148 -4.47 -0.16 4.39
N VAL A 149 -3.85 0.67 5.24
CA VAL A 149 -2.40 0.66 5.43
C VAL A 149 -2.08 -0.09 6.71
N GLY A 150 -1.50 -1.28 6.57
CA GLY A 150 -1.04 -2.11 7.69
C GLY A 150 0.45 -1.91 7.90
N TYR A 151 0.86 -1.43 9.07
CA TYR A 151 2.26 -1.19 9.36
C TYR A 151 2.67 -1.80 10.70
N ARG A 152 3.80 -2.53 10.67
CA ARG A 152 4.37 -3.18 11.84
C ARG A 152 5.81 -2.73 12.01
N MET A 153 6.09 -2.06 13.12
CA MET A 153 7.45 -1.76 13.56
C MET A 153 7.79 -2.62 14.77
N LYS A 154 9.09 -2.84 15.00
CA LYS A 154 9.53 -3.38 16.29
C LYS A 154 9.04 -2.45 17.41
N PRO A 155 8.43 -2.97 18.50
CA PRO A 155 7.83 -2.15 19.56
C PRO A 155 8.75 -1.08 20.14
N PHE A 156 10.04 -1.40 20.29
CA PHE A 156 11.06 -0.46 20.76
C PHE A 156 11.29 0.70 19.78
N THR A 157 11.37 0.42 18.48
CA THR A 157 11.51 1.44 17.44
C THR A 157 10.27 2.32 17.37
N PHE A 158 9.07 1.73 17.48
CA PHE A 158 7.82 2.49 17.52
C PHE A 158 7.74 3.40 18.74
N TRP A 159 8.12 2.91 19.93
CA TRP A 159 8.14 3.71 21.16
C TRP A 159 9.09 4.91 21.04
N LEU A 160 10.29 4.70 20.49
CA LEU A 160 11.26 5.77 20.28
C LEU A 160 10.77 6.77 19.22
N ALA A 161 10.25 6.27 18.09
CA ALA A 161 9.71 7.11 17.02
C ALA A 161 8.51 7.94 17.49
N LYS A 162 7.59 7.36 18.25
CA LYS A 162 6.44 8.08 18.85
C LYS A 162 6.88 9.20 19.78
N ARG A 163 8.00 9.02 20.48
CA ARG A 163 8.58 10.06 21.36
C ARG A 163 9.27 11.18 20.57
N LEU A 164 9.72 10.89 19.35
CA LEU A 164 10.48 11.82 18.50
C LEU A 164 9.64 12.54 17.44
N VAL A 165 8.57 11.91 16.94
CA VAL A 165 7.78 12.35 15.80
C VAL A 165 6.42 12.91 16.27
N LYS A 166 6.14 14.17 15.92
CA LYS A 166 4.90 14.91 16.27
C LYS A 166 3.83 14.88 15.16
N THR A 167 3.82 13.89 14.28
CA THR A 167 2.85 13.83 13.18
C THR A 167 1.69 12.89 13.52
N ASP A 168 0.45 13.33 13.29
CA ASP A 168 -0.75 12.58 13.66
C ASP A 168 -1.00 11.34 12.76
N TYR A 169 -0.49 11.38 11.52
CA TYR A 169 -0.65 10.38 10.47
C TYR A 169 0.69 9.84 9.95
N VAL A 170 0.68 8.61 9.40
CA VAL A 170 1.86 7.94 8.83
C VAL A 170 1.78 7.84 7.30
N SER A 171 0.58 7.71 6.72
CA SER A 171 0.40 7.58 5.28
C SER A 171 0.34 8.94 4.57
N LEU A 172 0.90 9.00 3.36
CA LEU A 172 0.89 10.22 2.54
C LEU A 172 -0.54 10.73 2.24
N PRO A 173 -1.54 9.89 1.92
CA PRO A 173 -2.91 10.37 1.70
C PRO A 173 -3.49 11.12 2.90
N ASN A 174 -3.32 10.60 4.12
CA ASN A 174 -3.81 11.25 5.33
C ASN A 174 -3.04 12.55 5.65
N LEU A 175 -1.72 12.54 5.46
CA LEU A 175 -0.89 13.74 5.61
C LEU A 175 -1.27 14.84 4.60
N LEU A 176 -1.62 14.47 3.37
CA LEU A 176 -2.10 15.38 2.34
C LEU A 176 -3.50 15.92 2.65
N ALA A 177 -4.40 15.06 3.13
CA ALA A 177 -5.77 15.43 3.45
C ALA A 177 -5.90 16.22 4.76
N GLY A 178 -4.90 16.15 5.64
CA GLY A 178 -4.97 16.72 7.00
C GLY A 178 -6.03 16.06 7.89
N ARG A 179 -6.55 14.90 7.48
CA ARG A 179 -7.56 14.09 8.19
C ARG A 179 -7.41 12.62 7.84
N GLU A 180 -8.02 11.72 8.63
CA GLU A 180 -8.09 10.29 8.28
C GLU A 180 -8.98 10.12 7.03
N LEU A 181 -8.35 9.81 5.90
CA LEU A 181 -8.96 9.47 4.62
C LEU A 181 -8.81 7.97 4.33
N VAL A 182 -7.69 7.39 4.77
CA VAL A 182 -7.32 5.98 4.65
C VAL A 182 -7.16 5.38 6.03
N LYS A 183 -7.65 4.15 6.23
CA LYS A 183 -7.51 3.47 7.53
C LYS A 183 -6.06 3.05 7.75
N GLU A 184 -5.45 3.53 8.83
CA GLU A 184 -4.10 3.15 9.26
C GLU A 184 -4.17 2.18 10.46
N LEU A 185 -3.57 0.99 10.31
CA LEU A 185 -3.44 -0.01 11.35
C LEU A 185 -1.98 -0.12 11.76
N LEU A 186 -1.62 0.50 12.89
CA LEU A 186 -0.27 0.47 13.46
C LEU A 186 -0.22 -0.56 14.58
N ALA A 187 0.63 -1.57 14.45
CA ALA A 187 0.85 -2.54 15.52
C ALA A 187 1.43 -1.85 16.77
N GLY A 188 0.59 -1.68 17.81
CA GLY A 188 0.94 -1.01 19.07
C GLY A 188 0.16 0.28 19.38
N ARG A 189 -0.70 0.78 18.46
CA ARG A 189 -1.83 1.65 18.86
C ARG A 189 -2.95 0.73 19.34
N VAL A 190 -3.15 0.68 20.66
CA VAL A 190 -4.42 0.23 21.27
C VAL A 190 -5.36 1.41 21.29
#